data_AF-A0A351KAX0-F1
#
_entry.id   AF-A0A351KAX0-F1
#
_cell.length_a   1.000
_cell.length_b   1.000
_cell.length_c   1.000
_cell.angle_alpha   90.00
_cell.angle_beta   90.00
_cell.angle_gamma   90.00
#
_symmetry.space_group_name_H-M   'P 1'
#
loop_
_entity.id
_entity.type
_entity.pdbx_description
1 polymer ?
#
loop_
_entity_poly.entity_id
_entity_poly.type
_entity_poly.pdbx_seq_one_letter_code
_entity_poly.pdbx_strand_id
1 'polypeptide(L)'
;SDDNEFAVLANAMLDPDSEPLGPDHIAAYFRGNVTDRLDRYRPVFQAATDPGRYPLLFNCTAGKDRTGFVAGILLRLLGVDEPTVLDDYMLSNAVRRGWIAEREDEHRLRIAESLGVPHDEVPETRLEASRALLNCDRHFLKAALDAVHDRWGSWEAFRRDGLGLDDSRFAAYREALLG
;
A
#
# COMPACT_ATOMS: atom_id res chain seq x y z
N SER A 1 -3.47 18.38 1.46
CA SER A 1 -4.64 17.49 1.37
C SER A 1 -4.19 16.27 0.57
N ASP A 2 -3.52 15.33 1.25
CA ASP A 2 -2.84 14.17 0.66
C ASP A 2 -3.77 13.05 0.22
N ASP A 3 -5.04 13.11 0.62
CA ASP A 3 -6.06 12.16 0.17
C ASP A 3 -6.42 12.35 -1.30
N ASN A 4 -5.99 13.45 -1.96
CA ASN A 4 -6.48 13.76 -3.30
C ASN A 4 -6.01 12.75 -4.37
N GLU A 5 -4.75 12.30 -4.41
CA GLU A 5 -4.29 11.49 -5.56
C GLU A 5 -4.80 10.04 -5.53
N PHE A 6 -4.72 9.37 -4.37
CA PHE A 6 -5.31 8.03 -4.24
C PHE A 6 -6.83 8.09 -4.28
N ALA A 7 -7.47 9.13 -3.73
CA ALA A 7 -8.91 9.28 -3.87
C ALA A 7 -9.32 9.58 -5.32
N VAL A 8 -8.53 10.35 -6.08
CA VAL A 8 -8.77 10.57 -7.52
C VAL A 8 -8.66 9.25 -8.27
N LEU A 9 -7.63 8.45 -8.01
CA LEU A 9 -7.51 7.12 -8.62
C LEU A 9 -8.68 6.21 -8.22
N ALA A 10 -9.03 6.16 -6.94
CA ALA A 10 -10.15 5.34 -6.44
C ALA A 10 -11.50 5.79 -7.01
N ASN A 11 -11.73 7.10 -7.12
CA ASN A 11 -12.92 7.65 -7.74
C ASN A 11 -12.98 7.28 -9.23
N ALA A 12 -11.87 7.40 -9.96
CA ALA A 12 -11.80 6.99 -11.36
C ALA A 12 -12.03 5.48 -11.55
N MET A 13 -11.52 4.64 -10.64
CA MET A 13 -11.72 3.19 -10.64
C MET A 13 -13.19 2.79 -10.36
N LEU A 14 -13.93 3.61 -9.60
CA LEU A 14 -15.34 3.38 -9.26
C LEU A 14 -16.32 4.11 -10.17
N ASP A 15 -15.81 4.98 -11.05
CA ASP A 15 -16.63 5.75 -11.98
C ASP A 15 -17.22 4.82 -13.07
N PRO A 16 -18.55 4.70 -13.16
CA PRO A 16 -19.21 3.85 -14.15
C PRO A 16 -19.04 4.36 -15.59
N ASP A 17 -18.78 5.65 -15.77
CA ASP A 17 -18.63 6.31 -17.06
C ASP A 17 -17.18 6.35 -17.56
N SER A 18 -16.20 6.03 -16.69
CA SER A 18 -14.78 5.95 -17.03
C SER A 18 -14.40 4.59 -17.65
N GLU A 19 -13.26 4.51 -18.33
CA GLU A 19 -12.68 3.20 -18.68
C GLU A 19 -12.29 2.42 -17.40
N PRO A 20 -12.59 1.11 -17.30
CA PRO A 20 -12.24 0.32 -16.13
C PRO A 20 -10.73 0.31 -15.90
N LEU A 21 -10.30 0.79 -14.74
CA LEU A 21 -8.89 0.78 -14.33
C LEU A 21 -8.61 -0.48 -13.50
N GLY A 22 -7.63 -1.27 -13.94
CA GLY A 22 -7.23 -2.52 -13.27
C GLY A 22 -6.23 -2.35 -12.12
N PRO A 23 -5.85 -3.45 -11.46
CA PRO A 23 -4.93 -3.50 -10.32
C PRO A 23 -3.56 -2.86 -10.59
N ASP A 24 -3.10 -2.86 -11.85
CA ASP A 24 -1.82 -2.26 -12.25
C ASP A 24 -1.72 -0.77 -11.90
N HIS A 25 -2.84 -0.04 -11.87
CA HIS A 25 -2.85 1.37 -11.48
C HIS A 25 -2.55 1.54 -9.98
N ILE A 26 -3.02 0.62 -9.14
CA ILE A 26 -2.69 0.60 -7.71
C ILE A 26 -1.23 0.22 -7.51
N ALA A 27 -0.72 -0.75 -8.28
CA ALA A 27 0.69 -1.11 -8.25
C ALA A 27 1.59 0.06 -8.67
N ALA A 28 1.22 0.79 -9.72
CA ALA A 28 1.90 2.01 -10.14
C ALA A 28 1.87 3.10 -9.06
N TYR A 29 0.73 3.25 -8.36
CA TYR A 29 0.65 4.14 -7.20
C TYR A 29 1.66 3.75 -6.10
N PHE A 30 1.74 2.46 -5.74
CA PHE A 30 2.70 1.94 -4.77
C PHE A 30 4.16 2.17 -5.19
N ARG A 31 4.49 1.87 -6.45
CA ARG A 31 5.81 2.17 -7.03
C ARG A 31 6.15 3.65 -6.96
N GLY A 32 5.19 4.51 -7.27
CA GLY A 32 5.32 5.97 -7.19
C GLY A 32 5.57 6.47 -5.76
N ASN A 33 5.18 5.74 -4.71
CA ASN A 33 5.52 6.11 -3.33
C ASN A 33 7.04 6.12 -3.07
N VAL A 34 7.79 5.28 -3.79
CA VAL A 34 9.26 5.20 -3.69
C VAL A 34 9.94 6.15 -4.67
N THR A 35 9.35 6.36 -5.85
CA THR A 35 10.00 7.07 -6.96
C THR A 35 9.64 8.55 -7.03
N ASP A 36 8.37 8.89 -6.79
CA ASP A 36 7.84 10.24 -7.04
C ASP A 36 7.38 10.95 -5.75
N ARG A 37 6.98 10.18 -4.73
CA ARG A 37 6.32 10.70 -3.51
C ARG A 37 7.08 10.45 -2.22
N LEU A 38 8.34 10.00 -2.32
CA LEU A 38 9.13 9.56 -1.17
C LEU A 38 9.25 10.64 -0.09
N ASP A 39 9.36 11.91 -0.49
CA ASP A 39 9.48 13.05 0.43
C ASP A 39 8.28 13.19 1.39
N ARG A 40 7.09 12.71 0.99
CA ARG A 40 5.91 12.69 1.87
C ARG A 40 6.00 11.62 2.96
N TYR A 41 6.72 10.54 2.67
CA TYR A 41 6.92 9.42 3.60
C TYR A 41 8.18 9.56 4.44
N ARG A 42 9.17 10.36 4.03
CA ARG A 42 10.39 10.59 4.82
C ARG A 42 10.08 10.97 6.28
N PRO A 43 9.18 11.92 6.61
CA PRO A 43 8.87 12.23 8.00
C PRO A 43 8.28 11.05 8.78
N VAL A 44 7.49 10.19 8.13
CA VAL A 44 6.93 8.98 8.73
C VAL A 44 8.03 7.99 9.06
N PHE A 45 8.94 7.72 8.12
CA PHE A 45 10.07 6.81 8.37
C PHE A 45 11.04 7.37 9.41
N GLN A 46 11.28 8.68 9.43
CA GLN A 46 12.06 9.32 10.48
C GLN A 46 11.36 9.08 11.83
N ALA A 47 10.09 9.43 12.00
CA ALA A 47 9.37 9.17 13.25
C ALA A 47 9.34 7.68 13.64
N ALA A 48 9.15 6.78 12.66
CA ALA A 48 9.06 5.35 12.90
C ALA A 48 10.40 4.68 13.24
N THR A 49 11.52 5.37 13.01
CA THR A 49 12.87 4.87 13.31
C THR A 49 13.53 5.60 14.47
N ASP A 50 12.76 6.36 15.24
CA ASP A 50 13.20 7.03 16.46
C ASP A 50 12.84 6.18 17.69
N PRO A 51 13.82 5.55 18.36
CA PRO A 51 13.56 4.73 19.54
C PRO A 51 12.85 5.47 20.68
N GLY A 52 13.00 6.79 20.76
CA GLY A 52 12.32 7.62 21.77
C GLY A 52 10.80 7.69 21.60
N ARG A 53 10.25 7.13 20.52
CA ARG A 53 8.81 7.14 20.21
C ARG A 53 8.12 5.80 20.43
N TYR A 54 8.83 4.82 20.99
CA TYR A 54 8.27 3.49 21.20
C TYR A 54 7.54 3.36 22.55
N PRO A 55 6.45 2.56 22.61
CA PRO A 55 5.83 1.81 21.52
C PRO A 55 5.08 2.71 20.52
N LEU A 56 5.13 2.36 19.23
CA LEU A 56 4.55 3.16 18.15
C LEU A 56 3.36 2.45 17.50
N LEU A 57 2.28 3.21 17.28
CA LEU A 57 1.17 2.84 16.41
C LEU A 57 1.09 3.83 15.25
N PHE A 58 0.99 3.34 14.02
CA PHE A 58 0.69 4.15 12.85
C PHE A 58 -0.45 3.50 12.05
N ASN A 59 -1.31 4.34 11.46
CA ASN A 59 -2.43 3.88 10.66
C ASN A 59 -2.69 4.83 9.48
N CYS A 60 -3.57 4.38 8.61
CA CYS A 60 -4.27 5.21 7.64
C CYS A 60 -5.77 4.87 7.76
N THR A 61 -6.62 5.43 6.89
CA THR A 61 -8.07 5.23 6.93
C THR A 61 -8.49 3.75 6.97
N ALA A 62 -7.97 2.94 6.04
CA ALA A 62 -8.31 1.51 5.94
C ALA A 62 -7.26 0.59 6.59
N GLY A 63 -6.13 1.15 7.05
CA GLY A 63 -5.00 0.36 7.55
C GLY A 63 -4.29 -0.51 6.49
N LYS A 64 -4.62 -0.36 5.20
CA LYS A 64 -4.15 -1.20 4.10
C LYS A 64 -2.99 -0.59 3.33
N ASP A 65 -3.24 0.45 2.54
CA ASP A 65 -2.30 0.82 1.47
C ASP A 65 -1.11 1.63 1.99
N ARG A 66 -1.37 2.80 2.57
CA ARG A 66 -0.32 3.65 3.15
C ARG A 66 0.35 2.97 4.35
N THR A 67 -0.43 2.29 5.19
CA THR A 67 0.09 1.52 6.34
C THR A 67 0.92 0.33 5.88
N GLY A 68 0.43 -0.48 4.95
CA GLY A 68 1.13 -1.65 4.43
C GLY A 68 2.41 -1.28 3.68
N PHE A 69 2.42 -0.17 2.93
CA PHE A 69 3.64 0.38 2.34
C PHE A 69 4.69 0.71 3.42
N VAL A 70 4.32 1.48 4.44
CA VAL A 70 5.25 1.87 5.52
C VAL A 70 5.73 0.64 6.29
N ALA A 71 4.82 -0.25 6.68
CA ALA A 71 5.16 -1.48 7.40
C ALA A 71 6.11 -2.37 6.58
N GLY A 72 5.80 -2.58 5.29
CA GLY A 72 6.63 -3.40 4.41
C GLY A 72 8.03 -2.86 4.22
N ILE A 73 8.18 -1.54 4.03
CA ILE A 73 9.51 -0.91 3.95
C ILE A 73 10.28 -1.05 5.28
N LEU A 74 9.64 -0.83 6.43
CA LEU A 74 10.29 -0.97 7.75
C LEU A 74 10.77 -2.41 8.00
N LEU A 75 9.94 -3.42 7.70
CA LEU A 75 10.31 -4.82 7.83
C LEU A 75 11.48 -5.19 6.92
N ARG A 76 11.49 -4.71 5.66
CA ARG A 76 12.62 -4.93 4.74
C ARG A 76 13.90 -4.26 5.22
N LEU A 77 13.83 -3.05 5.77
CA LEU A 77 14.97 -2.39 6.39
C LEU A 77 15.50 -3.20 7.59
N LEU A 78 14.63 -3.79 8.41
CA LEU A 78 15.04 -4.67 9.51
C LEU A 78 15.68 -5.99 9.05
N GLY A 79 15.57 -6.32 7.76
CA GLY A 79 16.19 -7.50 7.15
C GLY A 79 15.25 -8.70 7.02
N VAL A 80 13.95 -8.53 7.26
CA VAL A 80 12.93 -9.57 7.02
C VAL A 80 12.87 -9.86 5.52
N ASP A 81 12.82 -11.11 5.10
CA ASP A 81 12.78 -11.48 3.68
C ASP A 81 11.49 -11.03 2.98
N GLU A 82 11.57 -10.80 1.67
CA GLU A 82 10.44 -10.29 0.87
C GLU A 82 9.18 -11.18 0.93
N PRO A 83 9.26 -12.52 0.77
CA PRO A 83 8.10 -13.38 0.93
C PRO A 83 7.35 -13.17 2.25
N THR A 84 8.09 -13.12 3.37
CA THR A 84 7.51 -12.87 4.70
C THR A 84 6.85 -11.49 4.80
N VAL A 85 7.47 -10.45 4.24
CA VAL A 85 6.88 -9.09 4.21
C VAL A 85 5.58 -9.05 3.40
N LEU A 86 5.54 -9.75 2.27
CA LEU A 86 4.34 -9.84 1.45
C LEU A 86 3.25 -10.66 2.15
N ASP A 87 3.59 -11.70 2.90
CA ASP A 87 2.63 -12.47 3.70
C ASP A 87 2.01 -11.62 4.81
N ASP A 88 2.82 -10.84 5.55
CA ASP A 88 2.33 -9.90 6.57
C ASP A 88 1.31 -8.91 5.97
N TYR A 89 1.64 -8.31 4.82
CA TYR A 89 0.73 -7.40 4.12
C TYR A 89 -0.61 -8.06 3.76
N MET A 90 -0.59 -9.33 3.34
CA MET A 90 -1.79 -10.08 2.97
C MET A 90 -2.67 -10.49 4.16
N LEU A 91 -2.15 -10.49 5.40
CA LEU A 91 -2.96 -10.74 6.60
C LEU A 91 -4.11 -9.74 6.75
N SER A 92 -3.96 -8.52 6.23
CA SER A 92 -5.03 -7.51 6.20
C SER A 92 -6.29 -8.00 5.47
N ASN A 93 -6.16 -8.85 4.45
CA ASN A 93 -7.32 -9.46 3.78
C ASN A 93 -8.00 -10.50 4.67
N ALA A 94 -7.22 -11.31 5.40
CA ALA A 94 -7.77 -12.33 6.28
C ALA A 94 -8.59 -11.70 7.41
N VAL A 95 -8.06 -10.64 8.04
CA VAL A 95 -8.74 -9.92 9.13
C VAL A 95 -9.99 -9.18 8.64
N ARG A 96 -9.98 -8.68 7.40
CA ARG A 96 -11.08 -7.89 6.82
C ARG A 96 -12.04 -8.71 5.95
N ARG A 97 -11.91 -10.03 5.89
CA ARG A 97 -12.62 -10.89 4.92
C ARG A 97 -14.13 -10.65 4.87
N GLY A 98 -14.79 -10.61 6.03
CA GLY A 98 -16.24 -10.37 6.10
C GLY A 98 -16.63 -9.00 5.58
N TRP A 99 -15.91 -7.96 5.99
CA TRP A 99 -16.12 -6.58 5.52
C TRP A 99 -15.85 -6.45 4.01
N ILE A 100 -14.82 -7.12 3.49
CA ILE A 100 -14.50 -7.12 2.06
C ILE A 100 -15.64 -7.76 1.26
N ALA A 101 -16.13 -8.93 1.68
CA ALA A 101 -17.22 -9.62 0.99
C ALA A 101 -18.49 -8.77 0.93
N GLU A 102 -18.89 -8.17 2.06
CA GLU A 102 -20.05 -7.27 2.13
C GLU A 102 -19.87 -6.07 1.17
N ARG A 103 -18.68 -5.47 1.14
CA ARG A 103 -18.39 -4.35 0.25
C ARG A 103 -18.32 -4.73 -1.22
N GLU A 104 -17.82 -5.92 -1.56
CA GLU A 104 -17.84 -6.41 -2.93
C GLU A 104 -19.28 -6.58 -3.45
N ASP A 105 -20.17 -7.10 -2.62
CA ASP A 105 -21.60 -7.24 -2.97
C ASP A 105 -22.28 -5.87 -3.13
N GLU A 106 -22.05 -4.94 -2.20
CA GLU A 106 -22.55 -3.56 -2.32
C GLU A 106 -22.02 -2.87 -3.59
N HIS A 107 -20.74 -3.04 -3.89
CA HIS A 107 -20.11 -2.48 -5.09
C HIS A 107 -20.74 -3.06 -6.35
N ARG A 108 -20.94 -4.39 -6.40
CA ARG A 108 -21.60 -5.07 -7.52
C ARG A 108 -22.99 -4.51 -7.77
N LEU A 109 -23.81 -4.37 -6.72
CA LEU A 109 -25.17 -3.82 -6.85
C LEU A 109 -25.15 -2.38 -7.37
N ARG A 110 -24.25 -1.53 -6.86
CA ARG A 110 -24.11 -0.14 -7.32
C ARG A 110 -23.65 -0.04 -8.78
N ILE A 111 -22.69 -0.88 -9.17
CA ILE A 111 -22.21 -0.92 -10.57
C ILE A 111 -23.33 -1.41 -11.48
N ALA A 112 -24.07 -2.45 -11.08
CA ALA A 112 -25.20 -2.98 -11.84
C ALA A 112 -26.28 -1.93 -12.08
N GLU A 113 -26.68 -1.23 -11.02
CA GLU A 113 -27.63 -0.11 -11.09
C GLU A 113 -27.14 0.98 -12.05
N SER A 114 -25.88 1.39 -11.92
CA SER A 114 -25.32 2.44 -12.76
C SER A 114 -25.20 2.06 -14.24
N LEU A 115 -24.96 0.79 -14.54
CA LEU A 115 -24.88 0.28 -15.91
C LEU A 115 -26.26 -0.10 -16.47
N GLY A 116 -27.30 -0.15 -15.64
CA GLY A 116 -28.63 -0.61 -16.03
C GLY A 116 -28.69 -2.10 -16.38
N VAL A 117 -27.84 -2.93 -15.75
CA VAL A 117 -27.74 -4.38 -16.00
C VAL A 117 -28.08 -5.20 -14.75
N PRO A 118 -28.46 -6.48 -14.87
CA PRO A 118 -28.53 -7.40 -13.75
C PRO A 118 -27.19 -7.53 -12.99
N HIS A 119 -27.24 -7.77 -11.68
CA HIS A 119 -26.03 -7.82 -10.83
C HIS A 119 -25.09 -8.99 -11.16
N ASP A 120 -25.62 -10.07 -11.72
CA ASP A 120 -24.91 -11.24 -12.23
C ASP A 120 -24.35 -11.03 -13.65
N GLU A 121 -24.74 -9.94 -14.31
CA GLU A 121 -24.23 -9.53 -15.64
C GLU A 121 -23.21 -8.38 -15.57
N VAL A 122 -22.80 -7.96 -14.37
CA VAL A 122 -21.77 -6.92 -14.21
C VAL A 122 -20.44 -7.38 -14.84
N PRO A 123 -19.81 -6.58 -15.72
CA PRO A 123 -18.54 -6.94 -16.34
C PRO A 123 -17.44 -7.23 -15.32
N GLU A 124 -16.70 -8.32 -15.52
CA GLU A 124 -15.63 -8.73 -14.60
C GLU A 124 -14.55 -7.65 -14.42
N THR A 125 -14.25 -6.87 -15.47
CA THR A 125 -13.29 -5.75 -15.39
C THR A 125 -13.70 -4.66 -14.40
N ARG A 126 -15.00 -4.42 -14.22
CA ARG A 126 -15.52 -3.48 -13.20
C ARG A 126 -15.42 -4.06 -11.79
N LEU A 127 -15.66 -5.37 -11.67
CA LEU A 127 -15.51 -6.07 -10.40
C LEU A 127 -14.05 -6.11 -9.98
N GLU A 128 -13.13 -6.36 -10.91
CA GLU A 128 -11.69 -6.37 -10.67
C GLU A 128 -11.18 -5.03 -10.11
N ALA A 129 -11.60 -3.90 -10.71
CA ALA A 129 -11.28 -2.56 -10.20
C ALA A 129 -11.76 -2.37 -8.75
N SER A 130 -12.99 -2.81 -8.47
CA SER A 130 -13.56 -2.79 -7.12
C SER A 130 -12.74 -3.65 -6.14
N ARG A 131 -12.38 -4.89 -6.53
CA ARG A 131 -11.59 -5.79 -5.70
C ARG A 131 -10.20 -5.23 -5.40
N ALA A 132 -9.55 -4.60 -6.38
CA ALA A 132 -8.24 -3.97 -6.24
C ALA A 132 -8.24 -2.84 -5.18
N LEU A 133 -9.35 -2.08 -5.07
CA LEU A 133 -9.50 -1.06 -4.04
C LEU A 133 -9.73 -1.66 -2.65
N LEU A 134 -10.50 -2.74 -2.55
CA LEU A 134 -10.89 -3.33 -1.26
C LEU A 134 -9.79 -4.22 -0.66
N ASN A 135 -9.11 -5.00 -1.49
CA ASN A 135 -8.17 -6.05 -1.11
C ASN A 135 -6.72 -5.58 -1.15
N CYS A 136 -5.88 -6.14 -0.28
CA CYS A 136 -4.44 -6.20 -0.47
C CYS A 136 -4.15 -7.10 -1.66
N ASP A 137 -3.15 -6.73 -2.45
CA ASP A 137 -2.58 -7.61 -3.47
C ASP A 137 -1.05 -7.57 -3.36
N ARG A 138 -0.43 -8.75 -3.34
CA ARG A 138 1.04 -8.89 -3.32
C ARG A 138 1.69 -8.06 -4.42
N HIS A 139 1.05 -7.97 -5.58
CA HIS A 139 1.51 -7.16 -6.72
C HIS A 139 1.73 -5.69 -6.34
N PHE A 140 0.91 -5.12 -5.46
CA PHE A 140 1.00 -3.71 -5.06
C PHE A 140 2.24 -3.44 -4.22
N LEU A 141 2.39 -4.16 -3.10
CA LEU A 141 3.54 -3.97 -2.24
C LEU A 141 4.84 -4.36 -2.96
N LYS A 142 4.81 -5.45 -3.74
CA LYS A 142 5.96 -5.87 -4.54
C LYS A 142 6.41 -4.76 -5.50
N ALA A 143 5.49 -4.07 -6.17
CA ALA A 143 5.84 -2.95 -7.06
C ALA A 143 6.61 -1.84 -6.34
N ALA A 144 6.32 -1.57 -5.06
CA ALA A 144 7.10 -0.65 -4.23
C ALA A 144 8.47 -1.23 -3.85
N LEU A 145 8.55 -2.50 -3.47
CA LEU A 145 9.82 -3.16 -3.11
C LEU A 145 10.78 -3.23 -4.32
N ASP A 146 10.26 -3.57 -5.50
CA ASP A 146 11.04 -3.58 -6.74
C ASP A 146 11.54 -2.18 -7.07
N ALA A 147 10.72 -1.14 -6.85
CA ALA A 147 11.10 0.24 -7.08
C ALA A 147 12.29 0.69 -6.22
N VAL A 148 12.48 0.11 -5.04
CA VAL A 148 13.66 0.38 -4.21
C VAL A 148 14.93 -0.05 -4.95
N HIS A 149 14.94 -1.27 -5.48
CA HIS A 149 16.07 -1.78 -6.26
C HIS A 149 16.26 -1.01 -7.57
N ASP A 150 15.18 -0.77 -8.31
CA ASP A 150 15.25 -0.12 -9.62
C ASP A 150 15.74 1.32 -9.54
N ARG A 151 15.31 2.08 -8.52
CA ARG A 151 15.63 3.51 -8.38
C ARG A 151 16.91 3.77 -7.60
N TRP A 152 17.17 2.99 -6.55
CA TRP A 152 18.24 3.26 -5.60
C TRP A 152 19.37 2.22 -5.67
N GLY A 153 19.20 1.12 -6.41
CA GLY A 153 20.18 0.05 -6.57
C GLY A 153 20.29 -0.89 -5.36
N SER A 154 20.16 -0.37 -4.14
CA SER A 154 20.20 -1.18 -2.91
C SER A 154 19.34 -0.59 -1.80
N TRP A 155 18.97 -1.46 -0.85
CA TRP A 155 18.29 -1.04 0.39
C TRP A 155 19.15 -0.10 1.25
N GLU A 156 20.48 -0.22 1.17
CA GLU A 156 21.40 0.67 1.90
C GLU A 156 21.39 2.09 1.32
N ALA A 157 21.47 2.21 -0.01
CA ALA A 157 21.38 3.49 -0.70
C ALA A 157 19.99 4.12 -0.52
N PHE A 158 18.92 3.31 -0.63
CA PHE A 158 17.57 3.78 -0.34
C PHE A 158 17.42 4.29 1.10
N ARG A 159 17.97 3.58 2.09
CA ARG A 159 17.94 4.03 3.48
C ARG A 159 18.70 5.34 3.68
N ARG A 160 19.95 5.42 3.24
CA ARG A 160 20.81 6.60 3.47
C ARG A 160 20.35 7.79 2.64
N ASP A 161 20.25 7.63 1.32
CA ASP A 161 20.02 8.73 0.39
C ASP A 161 18.51 8.96 0.19
N GLY A 162 17.75 7.86 0.08
CA GLY A 162 16.31 7.89 -0.15
C GLY A 162 15.47 8.19 1.09
N LEU A 163 15.87 7.78 2.29
CA LEU A 163 15.12 8.08 3.51
C LEU A 163 15.84 9.11 4.41
N GLY A 164 17.13 9.36 4.18
CA GLY A 164 17.91 10.24 5.05
C GLY A 164 18.17 9.62 6.43
N LEU A 165 18.16 8.29 6.52
CA LEU A 165 18.41 7.57 7.77
C LEU A 165 19.89 7.23 7.85
N ASP A 166 20.64 8.00 8.63
CA ASP A 166 22.08 7.74 8.83
C ASP A 166 22.33 6.46 9.63
N ASP A 167 23.61 6.06 9.68
CA ASP A 167 24.03 4.79 10.29
C ASP A 167 23.80 4.75 11.79
N SER A 168 23.98 5.87 12.48
CA SER A 168 23.84 5.93 13.93
C SER A 168 22.37 5.78 14.33
N ARG A 169 21.47 6.50 13.64
CA ARG A 169 20.03 6.39 13.81
C ARG A 169 19.56 4.98 13.48
N PHE A 170 20.01 4.43 12.36
CA PHE A 170 19.57 3.11 11.93
C PHE A 170 20.06 1.99 12.84
N ALA A 171 21.27 2.09 13.39
CA ALA A 171 21.77 1.15 14.39
C ALA A 171 20.90 1.20 15.66
N ALA A 172 20.58 2.40 16.15
CA ALA A 172 19.71 2.57 17.32
C ALA A 172 18.29 2.03 17.08
N TYR A 173 17.75 2.25 15.88
CA TYR A 173 16.48 1.68 15.44
C TYR A 173 16.48 0.14 15.51
N ARG A 174 17.52 -0.49 14.97
CA ARG A 174 17.65 -1.96 14.96
C ARG A 174 17.80 -2.51 16.37
N GLU A 175 18.65 -1.90 17.19
CA GLU A 175 18.86 -2.31 18.59
C GLU A 175 17.55 -2.30 19.36
N ALA A 176 16.76 -1.22 19.24
CA ALA A 176 15.51 -1.07 19.98
C ALA A 176 14.43 -2.11 19.60
N LEU A 177 14.52 -2.77 18.44
CA LEU A 177 13.51 -3.73 17.97
C LEU A 177 14.01 -5.19 17.90
N LEU A 178 15.32 -5.41 17.83
CA LEU A 178 15.94 -6.73 17.64
C LEU A 178 16.89 -7.14 18.79
N GLY A 179 17.24 -6.21 19.68
CA GLY A 179 18.17 -6.38 20.81
C GLY A 179 17.49 -6.71 22.13
#